data_AF-A0A016TV05-F1
#
_entry.id   AF-A0A016TV05-F1
#
_cell.length_a   1.000
_cell.length_b   1.000
_cell.length_c   1.000
_cell.angle_alpha   90.00
_cell.angle_beta   90.00
_cell.angle_gamma   90.00
#
_symmetry.space_group_name_H-M   'P 1'
#
loop_
_entity.id
_entity.type
_entity.pdbx_description
1 polymer ?
#
loop_
_entity_poly.entity_id
_entity_poly.type
_entity_poly.pdbx_seq_one_letter_code
_entity_poly.pdbx_strand_id
1 'polypeptide(L)' 'MVVTCKGPDAGYMATSACVLSAALAIIRDSQNLPHGGGVFTTASAFAKTNIYSYLDSFGIKFEVESPQAHI' A
#
# COMPACT_ATOMS: atom_id res chain seq x y z
N MET A 1 15.88 -3.96 -12.73
CA MET A 1 14.54 -3.38 -12.52
C MET A 1 14.49 -2.93 -11.07
N VAL A 2 14.33 -1.63 -10.84
CA VAL A 2 14.25 -1.07 -9.48
C VAL A 2 12.80 -0.66 -9.24
N VAL A 3 12.29 -0.86 -8.03
CA VAL A 3 10.96 -0.36 -7.64
C VAL A 3 11.18 0.73 -6.61
N THR A 4 10.68 1.92 -6.92
CA THR A 4 10.82 3.10 -6.06
C THR A 4 9.47 3.42 -5.43
N CYS A 5 9.45 3.65 -4.12
CA CYS A 5 8.29 4.16 -3.40
C CYS A 5 8.50 5.66 -3.16
N LYS A 6 7.63 6.49 -3.74
CA LYS A 6 7.66 7.96 -3.61
C LYS A 6 6.48 8.37 -2.73
N GLY A 7 6.71 9.30 -1.82
CA GLY A 7 5.69 9.73 -0.86
C GLY A 7 6.08 11.02 -0.14
N PRO A 8 5.20 11.51 0.75
CA PRO A 8 5.51 12.62 1.66
C PRO A 8 6.58 12.20 2.68
N ASP A 9 6.86 13.05 3.66
CA ASP A 9 7.78 12.72 4.76
C ASP A 9 7.55 11.30 5.31
N ALA A 10 8.63 10.53 5.38
CA ALA A 10 8.61 9.12 5.75
C ALA A 10 8.25 8.91 7.22
N GLY A 11 8.53 9.88 8.10
CA GLY A 11 8.31 9.75 9.53
C GLY A 11 6.83 9.80 9.89
N TYR A 12 6.15 10.89 9.53
CA TYR A 12 4.81 11.19 10.00
C TYR A 12 3.75 10.96 8.95
N MET A 13 3.80 11.71 7.84
CA MET A 13 2.71 11.72 6.87
C MET A 13 2.59 10.36 6.18
N ALA A 14 3.71 9.80 5.71
CA ALA A 14 3.69 8.51 5.03
C ALA A 14 3.25 7.38 5.98
N THR A 15 3.79 7.32 7.19
CA THR A 15 3.42 6.30 8.19
C THR A 15 1.93 6.37 8.53
N SER A 16 1.40 7.57 8.78
CA SER A 16 0.00 7.77 9.10
C SER A 16 -0.90 7.36 7.93
N ALA A 17 -0.52 7.72 6.71
CA ALA A 17 -1.21 7.33 5.49
C ALA A 17 -1.21 5.81 5.27
N CYS A 18 -0.12 5.10 5.58
CA CYS A 18 -0.06 3.65 5.53
C CYS A 18 -1.06 2.99 6.50
N VAL A 19 -1.10 3.47 7.75
CA VAL A 19 -2.05 2.96 8.77
C VAL A 19 -3.50 3.22 8.33
N LEU A 20 -3.80 4.42 7.85
CA LEU A 20 -5.13 4.76 7.37
C LEU A 20 -5.53 3.95 6.13
N SER A 21 -4.61 3.74 5.19
CA SER A 21 -4.83 2.91 4.00
C SER A 21 -5.11 1.45 4.36
N ALA A 22 -4.40 0.90 5.36
CA ALA A 22 -4.67 -0.44 5.89
C ALA A 22 -6.07 -0.51 6.54
N ALA A 23 -6.45 0.48 7.34
CA ALA A 23 -7.77 0.54 7.95
C ALA A 23 -8.88 0.64 6.89
N LEU A 24 -8.70 1.48 5.87
CA LEU A 24 -9.63 1.61 4.74
C LEU A 24 -9.77 0.30 3.97
N ALA A 25 -8.67 -0.40 3.69
CA ALA A 25 -8.70 -1.72 3.04
C ALA A 25 -9.49 -2.74 3.88
N ILE A 26 -9.26 -2.80 5.19
CA ILE A 26 -9.98 -3.74 6.08
C ILE A 26 -11.47 -3.41 6.15
N ILE A 27 -11.83 -2.12 6.25
CA ILE A 27 -13.22 -1.70 6.45
C ILE A 27 -14.02 -1.75 5.13
N ARG A 28 -13.48 -1.15 4.07
CA ARG A 28 -14.19 -0.97 2.79
C ARG A 28 -14.10 -2.20 1.90
N ASP A 29 -13.00 -2.94 1.94
CA ASP A 29 -12.81 -4.16 1.15
C ASP A 29 -12.99 -5.43 2.01
N SER A 30 -13.75 -5.33 3.11
CA SER A 30 -13.94 -6.41 4.08
C SER A 30 -14.41 -7.73 3.47
N GLN A 31 -15.18 -7.68 2.38
CA GLN A 31 -15.67 -8.86 1.65
C GLN A 31 -14.55 -9.64 0.96
N ASN A 32 -13.39 -9.01 0.73
CA ASN A 32 -12.22 -9.61 0.10
C ASN A 32 -11.21 -10.16 1.12
N LEU A 33 -11.45 -9.97 2.42
CA LEU A 33 -10.62 -10.53 3.47
C LEU A 33 -10.75 -12.07 3.50
N PRO A 34 -9.70 -12.79 3.93
CA PRO A 34 -9.77 -14.23 4.12
C PRO A 34 -10.94 -14.64 5.04
N HIS A 35 -11.62 -15.74 4.71
CA HIS A 35 -12.67 -16.30 5.55
C HIS A 35 -12.07 -16.89 6.84
N GLY A 36 -12.67 -16.54 7.97
CA GLY A 36 -12.19 -16.91 9.31
C GLY A 36 -11.48 -15.76 10.01
N GLY A 37 -11.80 -15.50 11.27
CA GLY A 37 -11.15 -14.47 12.08
C GLY A 37 -9.71 -14.85 12.47
N GLY A 38 -8.99 -13.90 13.05
CA GLY A 38 -7.63 -14.12 13.56
C GLY A 38 -6.66 -13.02 13.15
N VAL A 39 -5.38 -13.36 13.11
CA VAL A 39 -4.31 -12.45 12.68
C VAL A 39 -3.95 -12.75 11.23
N PHE A 40 -4.09 -11.75 10.37
CA PHE A 40 -3.74 -11.87 8.96
C PHE A 40 -2.32 -11.34 8.70
N THR A 41 -1.59 -12.03 7.83
CA THR A 41 -0.38 -11.47 7.23
C THR A 41 -0.74 -10.37 6.24
N THR A 42 0.19 -9.45 5.95
CA THR A 42 -0.03 -8.36 4.99
C THR A 42 -0.44 -8.87 3.62
N ALA A 43 0.21 -9.94 3.13
CA ALA A 43 -0.14 -10.57 1.87
C ALA A 43 -1.59 -11.09 1.89
N SER A 44 -2.00 -11.81 2.94
CA SER A 44 -3.37 -12.33 3.05
C SER A 44 -4.42 -11.22 3.20
N ALA A 45 -4.13 -10.20 3.99
CA ALA A 45 -5.06 -9.11 4.25
C ALA A 45 -5.26 -8.19 3.04
N PHE A 46 -4.21 -7.93 2.27
CA PHE A 46 -4.21 -6.86 1.27
C PHE A 46 -4.20 -7.35 -0.19
N ALA A 47 -3.91 -8.62 -0.47
CA ALA A 47 -3.77 -9.14 -1.84
C ALA A 47 -4.98 -8.90 -2.76
N LYS A 48 -6.18 -8.78 -2.19
CA LYS A 48 -7.43 -8.55 -2.93
C LYS A 48 -8.13 -7.25 -2.52
N THR A 49 -7.36 -6.27 -2.07
CA THR A 49 -7.88 -4.96 -1.61
C THR A 49 -7.43 -3.83 -2.53
N ASN A 50 -8.06 -2.67 -2.38
CA ASN A 50 -7.73 -1.44 -3.08
C ASN A 50 -6.66 -0.62 -2.37
N ILE A 51 -5.80 -1.27 -1.56
CA ILE A 51 -4.82 -0.58 -0.70
C ILE A 51 -3.89 0.35 -1.49
N TYR A 52 -3.48 -0.01 -2.70
CA TYR A 52 -2.63 0.84 -3.53
C TYR A 52 -3.35 2.13 -3.97
N SER A 53 -4.66 2.08 -4.22
CA SER A 53 -5.44 3.28 -4.53
C SER A 53 -5.58 4.20 -3.31
N TYR A 54 -5.71 3.63 -2.11
CA TYR A 54 -5.72 4.43 -0.89
C TYR A 54 -4.36 5.07 -0.62
N LEU A 55 -3.27 4.31 -0.76
CA LEU A 55 -1.90 4.83 -0.64
C LEU A 55 -1.63 5.96 -1.65
N ASP A 56 -2.04 5.76 -2.91
CA ASP A 56 -1.90 6.76 -3.98
C ASP A 56 -2.66 8.06 -3.65
N SER A 57 -3.87 7.94 -3.06
CA SER A 57 -4.66 9.10 -2.63
C SER A 57 -4.01 9.94 -1.53
N PHE A 58 -3.07 9.36 -0.77
CA PHE A 58 -2.24 10.07 0.20
C PHE A 58 -0.85 10.45 -0.36
N GLY A 59 -0.64 10.29 -1.66
CA GLY A 59 0.59 10.63 -2.35
C GLY A 59 1.68 9.56 -2.26
N ILE A 60 1.39 8.36 -1.77
CA ILE A 60 2.33 7.23 -1.72
C ILE A 60 2.18 6.39 -2.99
N LYS A 61 3.18 6.44 -3.87
CA LYS A 61 3.18 5.78 -5.19
C LYS A 61 4.34 4.82 -5.32
N PHE A 62 4.07 3.67 -5.95
CA PHE A 62 5.09 2.69 -6.29
C PHE A 62 5.30 2.71 -7.81
N GLU A 63 6.54 2.92 -8.24
CA GLU A 63 6.91 3.03 -9.65
C GLU A 63 8.01 2.02 -9.98
N VAL A 64 7.90 1.39 -11.15
CA VAL A 64 8.93 0.50 -11.68
C VAL A 64 9.84 1.34 -12.58
N GLU A 65 11.09 1.47 -12.18
CA GLU A 65 12.11 2.21 -12.91
C GLU A 65 12.96 1.24 -13.74
N SER A 66 13.02 1.51 -15.05
CA SER A 66 14.01 0.91 -15.94
C SER A 66 15.37 1.56 -15.68
N PRO A 67 16.49 0.83 -15.80
CA PRO A 67 17.81 1.44 -15.65
C PRO A 67 17.98 2.58 -16.65
N GLN A 68 18.20 3.81 -16.19
CA GLN A 68 18.65 4.89 -17.08
C GLN A 68 20.04 4.53 -17.62
N ALA A 69 20.14 4.36 -18.95
CA ALA A 69 21.43 4.32 -19.62
C ALA A 69 22.07 5.70 -19.51
N HIS A 70 23.10 5.83 -18.69
CA HIS A 70 23.92 7.03 -18.62
C HIS A 70 24.83 7.03 -19.86
N ILE A 71 24.58 7.97 -20.78
CA ILE A 71 25.46 8.33 -21.91
C ILE A 71 26.34 9.49 -21.50
#